data_AF-A0A0B1S5N8-F1
#
_entry.id   AF-A0A0B1S5N8-F1
#
_cell.length_a   1.000
_cell.length_b   1.000
_cell.length_c   1.000
_cell.angle_alpha   90.00
_cell.angle_beta   90.00
_cell.angle_gamma   90.00
#
_symmetry.space_group_name_H-M   'P 1'
#
loop_
_entity.id
_entity.type
_entity.pdbx_description
1 polymer ?
#
loop_
_entity_poly.entity_id
_entity_poly.type
_entity_poly.pdbx_seq_one_letter_code
_entity_poly.pdbx_strand_id
1 'polypeptide(L)' 'MVESLIAQGYEQDAAFYALKLVKFVSTAAAIDVLKHINHDHANMEEMKNYEG' A
#
# COMPACT_ATOMS: atom_id res chain seq x y z
N MET A 1 -11.25 2.76 -10.75
CA MET A 1 -10.33 1.76 -10.14
C MET A 1 -9.18 2.45 -9.43
N VAL A 2 -8.29 3.16 -10.14
CA VAL A 2 -7.25 4.01 -9.53
C VAL A 2 -7.90 5.10 -8.65
N GLU A 3 -8.92 5.79 -9.17
CA GLU A 3 -9.64 6.85 -8.46
C GLU A 3 -10.25 6.38 -7.13
N SER A 4 -10.68 5.12 -7.04
CA SER A 4 -11.22 4.53 -5.80
C SER A 4 -10.13 4.35 -4.73
N LEU A 5 -8.88 4.14 -5.14
CA LEU A 5 -7.73 4.08 -4.23
C LEU A 5 -7.33 5.49 -3.81
N ILE A 6 -7.32 6.44 -4.75
CA ILE A 6 -7.03 7.86 -4.44
C ILE A 6 -8.06 8.43 -3.47
N ALA A 7 -9.34 8.15 -3.66
CA ALA A 7 -10.42 8.56 -2.77
C ALA A 7 -10.30 7.97 -1.35
N GLN A 8 -9.56 6.86 -1.19
CA GLN A 8 -9.25 6.25 0.10
C GLN A 8 -7.97 6.84 0.74
N GLY A 9 -7.31 7.79 0.07
CA GLY A 9 -6.10 8.45 0.56
C GLY A 9 -4.79 7.79 0.09
N TYR A 10 -4.86 6.81 -0.82
CA TYR A 10 -3.65 6.25 -1.43
C TYR A 10 -3.11 7.18 -2.52
N GLU A 11 -1.80 7.33 -2.58
CA GLU A 11 -1.16 8.11 -3.64
C GLU A 11 -1.44 7.50 -5.02
N GLN A 12 -1.60 8.35 -6.03
CA GLN A 12 -1.90 7.91 -7.40
C GLN A 12 -0.85 6.95 -7.94
N ASP A 13 0.44 7.23 -7.72
CA ASP A 13 1.55 6.36 -8.15
C ASP A 13 1.51 5.00 -7.46
N ALA A 14 1.31 4.97 -6.14
CA ALA A 14 1.18 3.73 -5.38
C ALA A 14 -0.03 2.91 -5.85
N ALA A 15 -1.18 3.57 -6.02
CA ALA A 15 -2.40 2.97 -6.53
C ALA A 15 -2.20 2.34 -7.91
N PHE A 16 -1.52 3.04 -8.82
CA PHE A 16 -1.23 2.55 -10.17
C PHE A 16 -0.25 1.38 -10.15
N TYR A 17 0.79 1.45 -9.31
CA TYR A 17 1.76 0.37 -9.13
C TYR A 17 1.09 -0.91 -8.59
N ALA A 18 0.26 -0.79 -7.55
CA ALA A 18 -0.46 -1.92 -6.97
C ALA A 18 -1.43 -2.55 -7.97
N LEU A 19 -2.17 -1.74 -8.74
CA LEU A 19 -3.06 -2.22 -9.80
C LEU A 19 -2.29 -2.94 -10.92
N LYS A 20 -1.10 -2.45 -11.28
CA LYS A 20 -0.22 -3.10 -12.26
C LYS A 20 0.25 -4.47 -11.78
N LEU A 21 0.60 -4.62 -10.50
CA LEU A 21 1.04 -5.89 -9.91
C LEU A 21 -0.08 -6.95 -9.94
N VAL A 22 -1.32 -6.55 -9.65
CA VAL A 22 -2.48 -7.45 -9.69
C VAL A 22 -3.09 -7.57 -11.09
N LYS A 23 -2.40 -7.09 -12.13
CA LYS A 23 -2.87 -7.10 -13.53
C LYS A 23 -4.28 -6.50 -13.72
N PHE A 24 -4.61 -5.48 -12.95
CA PHE A 24 -5.92 -4.82 -12.94
C PHE A 24 -7.10 -5.77 -12.63
N VAL A 25 -6.84 -6.91 -11.96
CA VAL A 25 -7.86 -7.92 -11.64
C VAL A 25 -8.94 -7.37 -10.70
N SER A 26 -8.54 -6.65 -9.65
CA SER A 26 -9.49 -6.07 -8.69
C SER A 26 -8.87 -4.97 -7.85
N THR A 27 -9.66 -3.96 -7.52
CA THR A 27 -9.29 -2.91 -6.55
C THR A 27 -8.96 -3.51 -5.19
N ALA A 28 -9.68 -4.55 -4.74
CA ALA A 28 -9.43 -5.18 -3.44
C ALA A 28 -8.04 -5.84 -3.37
N ALA A 29 -7.62 -6.49 -4.46
CA ALA A 29 -6.29 -7.10 -4.55
C ALA A 29 -5.18 -6.02 -4.54
N ALA A 30 -5.41 -4.88 -5.21
CA ALA A 30 -4.47 -3.76 -5.15
C ALA A 30 -4.38 -3.14 -3.74
N ILE A 31 -5.50 -3.05 -3.00
CA ILE A 31 -5.51 -2.59 -1.60
C ILE A 31 -4.67 -3.52 -0.73
N ASP A 32 -4.76 -4.84 -0.92
CA ASP A 32 -3.98 -5.81 -0.16
C ASP A 32 -2.46 -5.60 -0.35
N VAL A 33 -2.03 -5.38 -1.60
CA VAL A 33 -0.64 -5.03 -1.95
C VAL A 33 -0.22 -3.72 -1.29
N LEU A 34 -1.05 -2.67 -1.35
CA LEU A 34 -0.75 -1.38 -0.72
C LEU A 34 -0.63 -1.47 0.79
N LYS A 35 -1.49 -2.26 1.44
CA LYS A 35 -1.40 -2.54 2.88
C LYS A 35 -0.10 -3.24 3.21
N HIS A 36 0.30 -4.24 2.44
CA HIS A 36 1.55 -4.97 2.67
C HIS A 36 2.78 -4.05 2.58
N ILE A 37 2.82 -3.15 1.59
CA ILE A 37 3.93 -2.19 1.39
C ILE A 37 4.00 -1.17 2.53
N ASN A 38 2.87 -0.60 2.96
CA ASN A 38 2.86 0.37 4.06
C ASN A 38 3.16 -0.26 5.42
N HIS A 39 2.77 -1.53 5.64
CA HIS A 39 3.00 -2.20 6.91
C HIS A 39 4.49 -2.53 7.15
N ASP A 40 5.24 -2.84 6.07
CA ASP A 40 6.70 -3.01 6.15
C ASP A 40 7.40 -1.70 6.57
N HIS A 41 6.90 -0.56 6.07
CA HIS A 41 7.42 0.76 6.41
C HIS A 41 7.14 1.16 7.87
N ALA A 42 5.97 0.80 8.41
CA ALA A 42 5.63 1.05 9.81
C ALA A 42 6.43 0.18 10.80
N ASN A 43 6.81 -1.03 10.39
CA ASN A 43 7.55 -1.95 11.25
C ASN A 43 9.05 -1.58 11.39
N MET A 44 9.59 -0.69 10.53
CA MET A 44 10.93 -0.13 10.69
C MET A 44 11.04 0.97 11.76
N GLU A 45 9.92 1.56 12.21
CA GLU A 45 9.93 2.51 13.33
C GLU A 45 9.86 1.81 14.70
N GLU A 46 9.37 0.57 14.77
CA GLU A 46 9.25 -0.18 16.03
C GLU A 46 10.59 -0.79 16.51
N MET A 47 11.56 -0.99 15.60
CA MET A 47 12.90 -1.50 15.96
C MET A 47 13.87 -0.44 16.50
N LYS A 48 13.57 0.86 16.38
CA LYS A 48 14.44 1.92 16.93
C LYS A 48 14.16 2.30 18.38
N ASN A 49 13.10 1.74 19.00
CA ASN A 49 12.71 2.08 20.37
C ASN A 49 13.02 0.97 21.41
N TYR A 50 13.78 -0.06 21.02
CA TYR A 50 14.17 -1.19 21.87
C TYR A 50 15.68 -1.25 22.20
N GLU A 51 16.38 -0.11 22.20
CA GLU A 51 17.69 0.00 22.85
C GLU A 51 17.58 0.92 24.07
N GLY A 52 17.05 0.34 25.14
CA GLY A 52 17.27 0.80 26.52
C GLY A 52 18.43 0.06 27.14
#